data_AF-G7IPG6-F1
#
_entry.id   AF-G7IPG6-F1
#
_cell.length_a   1.000
_cell.length_b   1.000
_cell.length_c   1.000
_cell.angle_alpha   90.00
_cell.angle_beta   90.00
_cell.angle_gamma   90.00
#
_symmetry.space_group_name_H-M   'P 1'
#
loop_
_entity.id
_entity.type
_entity.pdbx_description
1 polymer ?
#
loop_
_entity_poly.entity_id
_entity_poly.type
_entity_poly.pdbx_seq_one_letter_code
_entity_poly.pdbx_strand_id
1 'polypeptide(L)'
;MKYRKEKARIDEIQRLKLKSEELILSLQEAERRHDIERAASLRYGAIDDVEDAIQLLGDSTDESLMLTETAVLDLLTGIPVTQIGENEKERFLGIGDRLHNRVVGQDQAVNDVANAVLRWRAGSGRPQHPIGSFLFLGPTGVGKTELAKALAEQLFDDENQLVRMNMSEYMEQHYVSRLIDAAPGFVAQLTEVVRRRPNIVLLFEEVEKAHISVINKLLYILEDGSLTDGQGRTVDFTNTVVIMTSNLGADHLQSGLSGKCTMQVAHDRVMQEVTDHFWLELLGQLTKVVVFNPLSHQQLRKVARLQIKDVANRFCRKGTTLVEVTDGAVDYILAESYDPVYGARPIRRWLEKKVVTVLSIYLVYRVENNGGHVINAETSVRRRPHSVILLEQVEKAHISVLNTLLEVLNYGRNTVIIMTSNLGSEHLLSGLSGKCTMEVARDKVMQEVRNHFRPELLNRLDEVVVFDPLSHKQLRKVARMQMKDVANRLAEKGIALAVTDATLDFILDVYGARSIRRWLEKKVVTELSRMLIREEIDENTTVYIDADPNGSGLVHRAENSEEIVNAEIGVKSDILIQITNGPKSDDTRPAKKMK
;
A
#
# COMPACT_ATOMS: atom_id res chain seq x y z
N MET A 1 10.54 41.60 -45.57
CA MET A 1 11.09 41.11 -46.86
C MET A 1 12.03 39.90 -46.71
N LYS A 2 12.95 39.87 -45.73
CA LYS A 2 13.85 38.71 -45.48
C LYS A 2 13.13 37.36 -45.37
N TYR A 3 12.08 37.26 -44.54
CA TYR A 3 11.34 36.00 -44.33
C TYR A 3 10.73 35.38 -45.60
N ARG A 4 10.23 36.20 -46.55
CA ARG A 4 9.66 35.69 -47.80
C ARG A 4 10.73 35.17 -48.77
N LYS A 5 11.92 35.78 -48.77
CA LYS A 5 13.05 35.29 -49.58
C LYS A 5 13.61 33.98 -49.00
N GLU A 6 13.70 33.87 -47.68
CA GLU A 6 14.20 32.65 -47.02
C GLU A 6 13.24 31.47 -47.19
N LYS A 7 11.92 31.71 -47.04
CA LYS A 7 10.92 30.67 -47.28
C LYS A 7 10.93 30.16 -48.73
N ALA A 8 11.03 31.06 -49.71
CA ALA A 8 11.12 30.67 -51.12
C ALA A 8 12.37 29.83 -51.42
N ARG A 9 13.49 30.11 -50.73
CA ARG A 9 14.72 29.33 -50.84
C ARG A 9 14.59 27.94 -50.21
N ILE A 10 13.99 27.83 -49.02
CA ILE A 10 13.71 26.53 -48.38
C ILE A 10 12.80 25.67 -49.25
N ASP A 11 11.75 26.27 -49.82
CA ASP A 11 10.82 25.58 -50.73
C ASP A 11 11.56 25.08 -51.99
N GLU A 12 12.54 25.83 -52.50
CA GLU A 12 13.36 25.44 -53.65
C GLU A 12 14.35 24.31 -53.31
N ILE A 13 14.99 24.35 -52.13
CA ILE A 13 15.85 23.25 -51.66
C ILE A 13 15.03 21.96 -51.50
N GLN A 14 13.82 22.04 -50.95
CA GLN A 14 12.93 20.88 -50.83
C GLN A 14 12.56 20.30 -52.20
N ARG A 15 12.27 21.15 -53.19
CA ARG A 15 12.01 20.71 -54.57
C ARG A 15 13.21 20.02 -55.20
N LEU A 16 14.41 20.56 -55.02
CA LEU A 16 15.64 19.97 -55.55
C LEU A 16 15.94 18.62 -54.88
N LYS A 17 15.73 18.48 -53.56
CA LYS A 17 15.87 17.18 -52.87
C LYS A 17 14.91 16.12 -53.40
N LEU A 18 13.63 16.47 -53.59
CA LEU A 18 12.65 15.56 -54.20
C LEU A 18 13.07 15.14 -55.62
N LYS A 19 13.59 16.08 -56.41
CA LYS A 19 14.12 15.79 -57.75
C LYS A 19 15.35 14.89 -57.72
N SER A 20 16.23 15.06 -56.73
CA SER A 20 17.39 14.18 -56.51
C SER A 20 16.95 12.75 -56.21
N GLU A 21 15.95 12.56 -55.34
CA GLU A 21 15.39 11.24 -55.04
C GLU A 21 14.80 10.56 -56.28
N GLU A 22 14.08 11.31 -57.13
CA GLU A 22 13.54 10.81 -58.40
C GLU A 22 14.64 10.38 -59.38
N LEU A 23 15.73 11.15 -59.46
CA LEU A 23 16.89 10.84 -60.30
C LEU A 23 17.65 9.61 -59.77
N ILE A 24 17.79 9.46 -58.45
CA ILE A 24 18.41 8.28 -57.82
C ILE A 24 17.57 7.02 -58.09
N LEU A 25 16.25 7.10 -58.00
CA LEU A 25 15.36 5.99 -58.37
C LEU A 25 15.51 5.61 -59.85
N SER A 26 15.60 6.62 -60.72
CA SER A 26 15.83 6.42 -62.16
C SER A 26 17.20 5.78 -62.45
N LEU A 27 18.24 6.15 -61.68
CA LEU A 27 19.56 5.55 -61.75
C LEU A 27 19.52 4.07 -61.35
N GLN A 28 18.85 3.75 -60.23
CA GLN A 28 18.67 2.36 -59.79
C GLN A 28 17.88 1.52 -60.79
N GLU A 29 16.93 2.11 -61.52
CA GLU A 29 16.22 1.42 -62.61
C GLU A 29 17.12 1.18 -63.83
N ALA A 30 17.93 2.16 -64.22
CA ALA A 30 18.89 2.04 -65.31
C ALA A 30 19.98 0.98 -65.01
N GLU A 31 20.50 0.96 -63.78
CA GLU A 31 21.46 -0.05 -63.32
C GLU A 31 20.87 -1.46 -63.32
N ARG A 32 19.61 -1.61 -62.88
CA ARG A 32 18.88 -2.89 -62.92
C ARG A 32 18.66 -3.40 -64.34
N ARG A 33 18.54 -2.51 -65.33
CA ARG A 33 18.40 -2.86 -66.76
C ARG A 33 19.74 -2.99 -67.48
N HIS A 34 20.86 -2.80 -66.78
CA HIS A 34 22.22 -2.76 -67.35
C HIS A 34 22.38 -1.71 -68.46
N ASP A 35 21.64 -0.61 -68.37
CA ASP A 35 21.76 0.54 -69.28
C ASP A 35 22.89 1.47 -68.77
N ILE A 36 24.13 1.13 -69.15
CA ILE A 36 25.35 1.76 -68.64
C ILE A 36 25.45 3.22 -69.08
N GLU A 37 25.04 3.55 -70.30
CA GLU A 37 25.09 4.93 -70.81
C GLU A 37 24.15 5.85 -70.02
N ARG A 38 22.92 5.39 -69.77
CA ARG A 38 21.95 6.14 -68.99
C ARG A 38 22.32 6.24 -67.50
N ALA A 39 22.88 5.18 -66.93
CA ALA A 39 23.36 5.20 -65.56
C ALA A 39 24.52 6.21 -65.38
N ALA A 40 25.46 6.26 -66.34
CA ALA A 40 26.56 7.21 -66.30
C ALA A 40 26.09 8.66 -66.45
N SER A 41 25.12 8.94 -67.34
CA SER A 41 24.60 10.30 -67.54
C SER A 41 23.77 10.83 -66.36
N LEU A 42 23.05 9.93 -65.67
CA LEU A 42 22.32 10.27 -64.46
C LEU A 42 23.29 10.51 -63.29
N ARG A 43 24.27 9.62 -63.10
CA ARG A 43 25.21 9.68 -61.97
C ARG A 43 26.15 10.88 -62.05
N TYR A 44 26.87 11.05 -63.17
CA TYR A 44 27.90 12.09 -63.31
C TYR A 44 27.41 13.36 -64.03
N GLY A 45 26.09 13.53 -64.12
CA GLY A 45 25.47 14.68 -64.77
C GLY A 45 24.32 15.18 -63.94
N ALA A 46 23.12 14.63 -64.18
CA ALA A 46 21.89 15.17 -63.60
C ALA A 46 21.84 15.13 -62.07
N ILE A 47 22.41 14.11 -61.41
CA ILE A 47 22.46 14.01 -59.94
C ILE A 47 23.49 15.00 -59.39
N ASP A 48 24.74 14.96 -59.88
CA ASP A 48 25.80 15.87 -59.46
C ASP A 48 25.37 17.35 -59.61
N ASP A 49 24.74 17.72 -60.74
CA ASP A 49 24.24 19.09 -60.97
C ASP A 49 23.18 19.53 -59.93
N VAL A 50 22.32 18.60 -59.50
CA VAL A 50 21.28 18.86 -58.50
C VAL A 50 21.87 18.92 -57.09
N GLU A 51 22.85 18.06 -56.78
CA GLU A 51 23.57 18.08 -55.50
C GLU A 51 24.38 19.38 -55.36
N ASP A 52 25.09 19.80 -56.40
CA ASP A 52 25.83 21.08 -56.44
C ASP A 52 24.89 22.27 -56.26
N ALA A 53 23.71 22.25 -56.90
CA ALA A 53 22.70 23.30 -56.73
C ALA A 53 22.14 23.35 -55.29
N ILE A 54 21.93 22.19 -54.66
CA ILE A 54 21.52 22.10 -53.24
C ILE A 54 22.62 22.65 -52.34
N GLN A 55 23.89 22.35 -52.62
CA GLN A 55 25.03 22.81 -51.82
C GLN A 55 25.24 24.32 -51.94
N LEU A 56 25.20 24.88 -53.15
CA LEU A 56 25.25 26.33 -53.40
C LEU A 56 24.10 27.07 -52.69
N LEU A 57 22.90 26.50 -52.72
CA LEU A 57 21.74 27.02 -51.99
C LEU A 57 21.81 26.72 -50.48
N GLY A 58 22.68 25.83 -50.02
CA GLY A 58 22.91 25.48 -48.62
C GLY A 58 23.89 26.42 -47.94
N ASP A 59 25.03 26.71 -48.57
CA ASP A 59 26.17 27.42 -47.98
C ASP A 59 25.92 28.90 -47.62
N SER A 60 24.86 29.54 -48.14
CA SER A 60 24.48 30.90 -47.75
C SER A 60 23.62 30.97 -46.46
N THR A 61 23.92 30.15 -45.45
CA THR A 61 23.23 30.13 -44.15
C THR A 61 23.78 31.18 -43.19
N ASP A 62 22.92 32.06 -42.67
CA ASP A 62 23.08 32.59 -41.31
C ASP A 62 22.74 31.42 -40.36
N GLU A 63 23.65 31.04 -39.46
CA GLU A 63 23.57 29.88 -38.54
C GLU A 63 22.34 29.85 -37.61
N SER A 64 21.48 30.88 -37.65
CA SER A 64 20.39 31.09 -36.69
C SER A 64 19.19 30.15 -36.84
N LEU A 65 19.12 29.29 -37.85
CA LEU A 65 17.92 28.48 -38.15
C LEU A 65 18.21 27.01 -38.45
N MET A 66 19.35 26.49 -37.96
CA MET A 66 19.47 25.05 -37.73
C MET A 66 18.45 24.67 -36.65
N LEU A 67 17.35 24.03 -37.05
CA LEU A 67 16.47 23.29 -36.14
C LEU A 67 17.28 22.11 -35.61
N THR A 68 18.11 22.35 -34.60
CA THR A 68 18.68 21.28 -33.77
C THR A 68 17.54 20.56 -33.05
N GLU A 69 17.70 19.28 -32.74
CA GLU A 69 16.71 18.51 -31.96
C GLU A 69 16.28 19.24 -30.68
N THR A 70 17.19 20.05 -30.11
CA THR A 70 16.96 20.90 -28.96
C THR A 70 15.88 21.98 -29.19
N ALA A 71 15.80 22.59 -30.37
CA ALA A 71 14.79 23.60 -30.68
C ALA A 71 13.37 23.01 -30.84
N VAL A 72 13.28 21.74 -31.26
CA VAL A 72 12.01 21.01 -31.36
C VAL A 72 11.49 20.64 -29.97
N LEU A 73 12.38 20.23 -29.06
CA LEU A 73 12.03 19.94 -27.68
C LEU A 73 11.57 21.21 -26.92
N ASP A 74 12.24 22.34 -27.13
CA ASP A 74 11.86 23.66 -26.59
C ASP A 74 10.46 24.07 -27.04
N LEU A 75 10.14 23.89 -28.32
CA LEU A 75 8.85 24.25 -28.89
C LEU A 75 7.71 23.35 -28.38
N LEU A 76 7.99 22.06 -28.16
CA LEU A 76 7.00 21.08 -27.70
C LEU A 76 6.75 21.14 -26.19
N THR A 77 7.77 21.47 -25.41
CA THR A 77 7.70 21.47 -23.94
C THR A 77 7.58 22.86 -23.33
N GLY A 78 7.95 23.92 -24.06
CA GLY A 78 7.94 25.30 -23.60
C GLY A 78 9.09 25.65 -22.64
N ILE A 79 10.10 24.78 -22.49
CA ILE A 79 11.22 24.95 -21.55
C ILE A 79 12.52 25.07 -22.34
N PRO A 80 13.33 26.15 -22.19
CA PRO A 80 14.59 26.30 -22.93
C PRO A 80 15.64 25.26 -22.51
N VAL A 81 16.07 24.39 -23.41
CA VAL A 81 17.02 23.28 -23.19
C VAL A 81 18.39 23.76 -22.72
N THR A 82 18.81 24.98 -23.08
CA THR A 82 20.06 25.59 -22.58
C THR A 82 20.01 25.88 -21.08
N GLN A 83 18.84 26.25 -20.54
CA GLN A 83 18.65 26.45 -19.09
C GLN A 83 18.50 25.13 -18.33
N ILE A 84 18.11 24.05 -19.01
CA ILE A 84 18.07 22.70 -18.42
C ILE A 84 19.51 22.22 -18.16
N GLY A 85 20.42 22.39 -19.11
CA GLY A 85 21.79 21.87 -19.00
C GLY A 85 22.67 22.53 -17.92
N GLU A 86 22.53 23.84 -17.66
CA GLU A 86 23.28 24.54 -16.60
C GLU A 86 22.71 24.24 -15.21
N ASN A 87 21.38 24.28 -15.04
CA ASN A 87 20.72 23.91 -13.78
C ASN A 87 20.91 22.43 -13.43
N GLU A 88 20.97 21.54 -14.43
CA GLU A 88 21.17 20.11 -14.21
C GLU A 88 22.58 19.81 -13.67
N LYS A 89 23.62 20.54 -14.12
CA LYS A 89 24.98 20.41 -13.57
C LYS A 89 25.06 20.83 -12.10
N GLU A 90 24.54 22.00 -11.76
CA GLU A 90 24.49 22.46 -10.36
C GLU A 90 23.67 21.52 -9.49
N ARG A 91 22.55 21.02 -10.03
CA ARG A 91 21.76 19.98 -9.40
C ARG A 91 22.63 18.76 -9.11
N PHE A 92 23.33 18.18 -10.07
CA PHE A 92 24.14 16.97 -9.80
C PHE A 92 25.28 17.21 -8.82
N LEU A 93 25.97 18.36 -8.90
CA LEU A 93 27.06 18.71 -7.97
C LEU A 93 26.58 18.75 -6.50
N GLY A 94 25.36 19.25 -6.25
CA GLY A 94 24.76 19.30 -4.93
C GLY A 94 23.95 18.05 -4.53
N ILE A 95 24.07 16.92 -5.24
CA ILE A 95 23.23 15.74 -4.97
C ILE A 95 23.45 15.17 -3.55
N GLY A 96 24.69 15.13 -3.07
CA GLY A 96 25.03 14.63 -1.73
C GLY A 96 24.32 15.40 -0.63
N ASP A 97 24.37 16.74 -0.68
CA ASP A 97 23.71 17.60 0.31
C ASP A 97 22.19 17.42 0.33
N ARG A 98 21.59 17.27 -0.87
CA ARG A 98 20.14 17.05 -0.96
C ARG A 98 19.72 15.67 -0.49
N LEU A 99 20.54 14.64 -0.71
CA LEU A 99 20.33 13.32 -0.11
C LEU A 99 20.44 13.39 1.43
N HIS A 100 21.37 14.19 1.96
CA HIS A 100 21.54 14.41 3.40
C HIS A 100 20.36 15.12 4.08
N ASN A 101 19.58 15.90 3.35
CA ASN A 101 18.36 16.50 3.89
C ASN A 101 17.31 15.45 4.30
N ARG A 102 17.30 14.28 3.65
CA ARG A 102 16.40 13.16 3.97
C ARG A 102 17.08 12.05 4.77
N VAL A 103 18.34 11.74 4.45
CA VAL A 103 19.08 10.63 5.06
C VAL A 103 20.02 11.12 6.15
N VAL A 104 19.74 10.71 7.38
CA VAL A 104 20.48 11.15 8.57
C VAL A 104 21.57 10.15 8.94
N GLY A 105 22.82 10.64 9.09
CA GLY A 105 23.90 9.93 9.77
C GLY A 105 24.65 8.88 8.95
N GLN A 106 24.28 8.71 7.68
CA GLN A 106 24.87 7.72 6.76
C GLN A 106 25.81 8.41 5.76
N ASP A 107 26.72 9.24 6.25
CA ASP A 107 27.54 10.14 5.41
C ASP A 107 28.40 9.39 4.40
N GLN A 108 29.03 8.30 4.82
CA GLN A 108 29.79 7.45 3.90
C GLN A 108 28.90 6.84 2.81
N ALA A 109 27.71 6.34 3.17
CA ALA A 109 26.78 5.73 2.22
C ALA A 109 26.23 6.73 1.21
N VAL A 110 25.84 7.92 1.68
CA VAL A 110 25.37 9.01 0.83
C VAL A 110 26.47 9.46 -0.13
N ASN A 111 27.69 9.65 0.36
CA ASN A 111 28.84 10.05 -0.46
C ASN A 111 29.20 8.99 -1.51
N ASP A 112 29.21 7.71 -1.14
CA ASP A 112 29.50 6.61 -2.07
C ASP A 112 28.49 6.55 -3.23
N VAL A 113 27.20 6.71 -2.92
CA VAL A 113 26.12 6.74 -3.92
C VAL A 113 26.18 8.00 -4.77
N ALA A 114 26.35 9.17 -4.16
CA ALA A 114 26.47 10.45 -4.86
C ALA A 114 27.66 10.44 -5.86
N ASN A 115 28.82 9.97 -5.41
CA ASN A 115 30.02 9.87 -6.25
C ASN A 115 29.84 8.88 -7.41
N ALA A 116 29.13 7.78 -7.21
CA ALA A 116 28.82 6.83 -8.28
C ALA A 116 27.93 7.44 -9.36
N VAL A 117 26.88 8.15 -8.97
CA VAL A 117 25.99 8.88 -9.90
C VAL A 117 26.78 9.96 -10.65
N LEU A 118 27.63 10.72 -9.96
CA LEU A 118 28.47 11.74 -10.57
C LEU A 118 29.42 11.16 -11.61
N ARG A 119 30.04 10.01 -11.33
CA ARG A 119 30.90 9.31 -12.31
C ARG A 119 30.13 8.91 -13.57
N TRP A 120 28.92 8.38 -13.42
CA TRP A 120 28.08 8.03 -14.57
C TRP A 120 27.72 9.26 -15.39
N ARG A 121 27.26 10.34 -14.74
CA ARG A 121 26.91 11.60 -15.41
C ARG A 121 28.10 12.29 -16.08
N ALA A 122 29.30 12.14 -15.55
CA ALA A 122 30.53 12.61 -16.18
C ALA A 122 30.96 11.77 -17.41
N GLY A 123 30.18 10.76 -17.81
CA GLY A 123 30.53 9.84 -18.88
C GLY A 123 31.69 8.90 -18.55
N SER A 124 32.10 8.87 -17.28
CA SER A 124 33.19 8.00 -16.78
C SER A 124 32.66 6.63 -16.31
N GLY A 125 31.34 6.44 -16.31
CA GLY A 125 30.69 5.15 -16.08
C GLY A 125 30.79 4.25 -17.31
N ARG A 126 30.44 2.96 -17.14
CA ARG A 126 30.37 2.04 -18.28
C ARG A 126 29.06 2.29 -19.05
N PRO A 127 29.09 2.62 -20.36
CA PRO A 127 27.90 3.06 -21.10
C PRO A 127 26.78 2.03 -21.21
N GLN A 128 27.13 0.74 -21.21
CA GLN A 128 26.18 -0.38 -21.34
C GLN A 128 25.67 -0.89 -19.98
N HIS A 129 25.95 -0.20 -18.88
CA HIS A 129 25.54 -0.64 -17.54
C HIS A 129 24.53 0.34 -16.94
N PRO A 130 23.74 -0.10 -15.93
CA PRO A 130 22.88 0.79 -15.16
C PRO A 130 23.64 2.00 -14.59
N ILE A 131 22.93 3.11 -14.36
CA ILE A 131 23.45 4.36 -13.78
C ILE A 131 24.28 4.09 -12.51
N GLY A 132 23.82 3.14 -11.70
CA GLY A 132 24.55 2.63 -10.56
C GLY A 132 23.95 1.33 -10.06
N SER A 133 24.83 0.47 -9.56
CA SER A 133 24.49 -0.82 -8.96
C SER A 133 25.06 -0.92 -7.55
N PHE A 134 24.19 -1.01 -6.56
CA PHE A 134 24.58 -0.93 -5.15
C PHE A 134 24.08 -2.11 -4.33
N LEU A 135 24.89 -2.58 -3.40
CA LEU A 135 24.46 -3.50 -2.34
C LEU A 135 24.52 -2.76 -0.99
N PHE A 136 23.35 -2.50 -0.41
CA PHE A 136 23.18 -1.82 0.86
C PHE A 136 23.10 -2.84 2.00
N LEU A 137 24.12 -2.84 2.86
CA LEU A 137 24.27 -3.73 4.00
C LEU A 137 23.95 -2.98 5.29
N GLY A 138 23.35 -3.65 6.28
CA GLY A 138 23.20 -3.08 7.63
C GLY A 138 21.93 -3.49 8.35
N PRO A 139 21.64 -2.95 9.54
CA PRO A 139 20.43 -3.29 10.30
C PRO A 139 19.15 -2.78 9.62
N THR A 140 17.99 -3.24 10.11
CA THR A 140 16.71 -2.69 9.66
C THR A 140 16.49 -1.28 10.23
N GLY A 141 15.81 -0.42 9.47
CA GLY A 141 15.42 0.91 9.97
C GLY A 141 16.53 1.95 10.08
N VAL A 142 17.72 1.71 9.50
CA VAL A 142 18.84 2.66 9.50
C VAL A 142 18.85 3.66 8.32
N GLY A 143 17.98 3.46 7.32
CA GLY A 143 17.83 4.39 6.19
C GLY A 143 18.08 3.82 4.80
N LYS A 144 18.30 2.51 4.64
CA LYS A 144 18.55 1.86 3.32
C LYS A 144 17.48 2.19 2.27
N THR A 145 16.21 1.94 2.58
CA THR A 145 15.08 2.26 1.71
C THR A 145 14.87 3.77 1.56
N GLU A 146 15.19 4.57 2.58
CA GLU A 146 15.04 6.03 2.52
C GLU A 146 16.05 6.65 1.56
N LEU A 147 17.30 6.15 1.52
CA LEU A 147 18.29 6.58 0.55
C LEU A 147 17.85 6.25 -0.89
N ALA A 148 17.24 5.09 -1.11
CA ALA A 148 16.70 4.72 -2.42
C ALA A 148 15.57 5.67 -2.88
N LYS A 149 14.66 6.03 -1.96
CA LYS A 149 13.57 6.99 -2.20
C LYS A 149 14.08 8.39 -2.50
N ALA A 150 15.01 8.87 -1.66
CA ALA A 150 15.66 10.15 -1.87
C ALA A 150 16.39 10.18 -3.22
N LEU A 151 17.06 9.09 -3.59
CA LEU A 151 17.74 8.99 -4.87
C LEU A 151 16.75 9.02 -6.05
N ALA A 152 15.62 8.33 -5.97
CA ALA A 152 14.58 8.37 -7.01
C ALA A 152 14.05 9.80 -7.22
N GLU A 153 13.76 10.52 -6.13
CA GLU A 153 13.36 11.92 -6.18
C GLU A 153 14.47 12.81 -6.77
N GLN A 154 15.73 12.59 -6.37
CA GLN A 154 16.85 13.42 -6.83
C GLN A 154 17.23 13.18 -8.29
N LEU A 155 17.05 11.97 -8.83
CA LEU A 155 17.40 11.62 -10.21
C LEU A 155 16.25 11.81 -11.20
N PHE A 156 15.02 11.54 -10.76
CA PHE A 156 13.86 11.42 -11.65
C PHE A 156 12.69 12.33 -11.26
N ASP A 157 12.90 13.27 -10.33
CA ASP A 157 11.91 14.25 -9.86
C ASP A 157 10.63 13.66 -9.24
N ASP A 158 10.62 12.36 -8.96
CA ASP A 158 9.48 11.66 -8.40
C ASP A 158 9.92 10.46 -7.56
N GLU A 159 9.56 10.46 -6.27
CA GLU A 159 9.80 9.33 -5.36
C GLU A 159 9.06 8.06 -5.82
N ASN A 160 7.97 8.19 -6.61
CA ASN A 160 7.25 7.05 -7.16
C ASN A 160 7.98 6.37 -8.33
N GLN A 161 9.10 6.94 -8.82
CA GLN A 161 10.03 6.27 -9.74
C GLN A 161 10.95 5.31 -8.98
N LEU A 162 10.34 4.54 -8.08
CA LEU A 162 10.96 3.50 -7.28
C LEU A 162 10.03 2.28 -7.31
N VAL A 163 10.51 1.15 -7.84
CA VAL A 163 9.85 -0.14 -7.68
C VAL A 163 10.58 -0.95 -6.63
N ARG A 164 9.82 -1.44 -5.65
CA ARG A 164 10.31 -2.27 -4.56
C ARG A 164 9.87 -3.70 -4.79
N MET A 165 10.80 -4.64 -4.67
CA MET A 165 10.57 -6.06 -4.83
C MET A 165 11.13 -6.78 -3.61
N ASN A 166 10.30 -7.54 -2.89
CA ASN A 166 10.75 -8.30 -1.74
C ASN A 166 11.23 -9.68 -2.20
N MET A 167 12.52 -9.98 -2.00
CA MET A 167 13.10 -11.23 -2.47
C MET A 167 12.65 -12.46 -1.68
N SER A 168 12.05 -12.27 -0.50
CA SER A 168 11.34 -13.33 0.23
C SER A 168 10.16 -13.92 -0.57
N GLU A 169 9.60 -13.16 -1.52
CA GLU A 169 8.52 -13.65 -2.41
C GLU A 169 9.06 -14.51 -3.56
N TYR A 170 10.37 -14.45 -3.83
CA TYR A 170 11.02 -15.12 -4.95
C TYR A 170 12.05 -16.16 -4.50
N MET A 171 11.80 -16.81 -3.35
CA MET A 171 12.65 -17.89 -2.81
C MET A 171 12.54 -19.19 -3.61
N GLU A 172 11.38 -19.45 -4.23
CA GLU A 172 11.11 -20.68 -4.99
C GLU A 172 11.08 -20.40 -6.50
N GLN A 173 11.49 -21.39 -7.29
CA GLN A 173 11.63 -21.28 -8.74
C GLN A 173 10.34 -20.85 -9.45
N HIS A 174 9.16 -21.27 -8.98
CA HIS A 174 7.87 -20.93 -9.61
C HIS A 174 7.53 -19.43 -9.54
N TYR A 175 8.03 -18.72 -8.54
CA TYR A 175 7.83 -17.26 -8.41
C TYR A 175 8.80 -16.47 -9.29
N VAL A 176 9.96 -17.04 -9.63
CA VAL A 176 10.96 -16.41 -10.51
C VAL A 176 10.38 -16.13 -11.89
N SER A 177 9.54 -17.03 -12.41
CA SER A 177 8.87 -16.79 -13.69
C SER A 177 8.02 -15.52 -13.63
N ARG A 178 7.28 -15.24 -12.54
CA ARG A 178 6.50 -13.99 -12.45
C ARG A 178 7.35 -12.72 -12.53
N LEU A 179 8.60 -12.78 -12.05
CA LEU A 179 9.50 -11.64 -12.08
C LEU A 179 9.91 -11.29 -13.53
N ILE A 180 10.21 -12.28 -14.35
CA ILE A 180 10.90 -12.10 -15.64
C ILE A 180 10.24 -12.86 -16.80
N ASP A 181 9.80 -14.09 -16.57
CA ASP A 181 9.22 -14.97 -17.60
C ASP A 181 7.70 -15.02 -17.46
N ALA A 182 7.01 -14.20 -18.26
CA ALA A 182 5.56 -14.25 -18.39
C ALA A 182 5.09 -15.67 -18.77
N ALA A 183 4.71 -16.49 -17.79
CA ALA A 183 3.95 -17.71 -18.03
C ALA A 183 2.66 -17.30 -18.78
N PRO A 184 2.09 -18.15 -19.67
CA PRO A 184 0.88 -17.79 -20.41
C PRO A 184 -0.24 -17.35 -19.45
N GLY A 185 -0.60 -16.06 -19.48
CA GLY A 185 -1.60 -15.44 -18.59
C GLY A 185 -1.05 -14.55 -17.47
N PHE A 186 0.27 -14.46 -17.27
CA PHE A 186 0.91 -13.59 -16.27
C PHE A 186 1.84 -12.56 -16.94
N VAL A 187 1.84 -11.32 -16.45
CA VAL A 187 2.70 -10.24 -16.97
C VAL A 187 4.03 -10.25 -16.20
N ALA A 188 5.15 -10.31 -16.92
CA ALA A 188 6.48 -10.23 -16.32
C ALA A 188 6.66 -8.90 -15.60
N GLN A 189 6.80 -8.94 -14.27
CA GLN A 189 6.69 -7.75 -13.43
C GLN A 189 7.87 -6.80 -13.60
N LEU A 190 9.10 -7.30 -13.74
CA LEU A 190 10.30 -6.47 -13.83
C LEU A 190 10.45 -5.87 -15.24
N THR A 191 10.41 -6.71 -16.27
CA THR A 191 10.63 -6.28 -17.65
C THR A 191 9.52 -5.35 -18.14
N GLU A 192 8.26 -5.58 -17.78
CA GLU A 192 7.16 -4.68 -18.17
C GLU A 192 7.22 -3.33 -17.44
N VAL A 193 7.63 -3.30 -16.17
CA VAL A 193 7.78 -2.05 -15.41
C VAL A 193 8.86 -1.17 -16.04
N VAL A 194 10.04 -1.74 -16.30
CA VAL A 194 11.17 -0.99 -16.87
C VAL A 194 10.88 -0.59 -18.32
N ARG A 195 10.24 -1.46 -19.10
CA ARG A 195 9.80 -1.13 -20.47
C ARG A 195 8.84 0.06 -20.51
N ARG A 196 7.94 0.18 -19.53
CA ARG A 196 7.01 1.33 -19.42
C ARG A 196 7.67 2.57 -18.83
N ARG A 197 8.68 2.39 -17.97
CA ARG A 197 9.34 3.45 -17.21
C ARG A 197 10.85 3.15 -17.14
N PRO A 198 11.62 3.54 -18.17
CA PRO A 198 13.05 3.23 -18.24
C PRO A 198 13.88 4.00 -17.20
N ASN A 199 13.42 5.19 -16.79
CA ASN A 199 14.07 6.03 -15.78
C ASN A 199 13.52 5.68 -14.39
N ILE A 200 14.09 4.65 -13.76
CA ILE A 200 13.55 4.11 -12.52
C ILE A 200 14.61 3.56 -11.57
N VAL A 201 14.35 3.66 -10.27
CA VAL A 201 15.13 2.98 -9.23
C VAL A 201 14.48 1.62 -8.94
N LEU A 202 15.25 0.55 -9.04
CA LEU A 202 14.87 -0.81 -8.72
C LEU A 202 15.45 -1.19 -7.36
N LEU A 203 14.59 -1.46 -6.39
CA LEU A 203 14.99 -1.84 -5.03
C LEU A 203 14.63 -3.30 -4.74
N PHE A 204 15.64 -4.17 -4.68
CA PHE A 204 15.53 -5.57 -4.29
C PHE A 204 15.79 -5.71 -2.79
N GLU A 205 14.74 -5.98 -2.02
CA GLU A 205 14.80 -6.09 -0.56
C GLU A 205 15.14 -7.52 -0.12
N GLU A 206 16.07 -7.66 0.82
CA GLU A 206 16.51 -8.94 1.41
C GLU A 206 17.05 -9.92 0.36
N VAL A 207 17.97 -9.45 -0.49
CA VAL A 207 18.49 -10.20 -1.64
C VAL A 207 19.15 -11.52 -1.26
N GLU A 208 19.63 -11.67 -0.02
CA GLU A 208 20.17 -12.90 0.52
C GLU A 208 19.17 -14.07 0.50
N LYS A 209 17.86 -13.78 0.45
CA LYS A 209 16.79 -14.78 0.38
C LYS A 209 16.39 -15.15 -1.05
N ALA A 210 16.85 -14.42 -2.06
CA ALA A 210 16.44 -14.64 -3.45
C ALA A 210 16.86 -16.04 -3.95
N HIS A 211 16.03 -16.64 -4.80
CA HIS A 211 16.43 -17.84 -5.52
C HIS A 211 17.62 -17.56 -6.45
N ILE A 212 18.51 -18.53 -6.63
CA ILE A 212 19.71 -18.43 -7.48
C ILE A 212 19.41 -17.90 -8.89
N SER A 213 18.28 -18.34 -9.48
CA SER A 213 17.86 -17.90 -10.81
C SER A 213 17.53 -16.41 -10.88
N VAL A 214 17.04 -15.80 -9.79
CA VAL A 214 16.83 -14.34 -9.73
C VAL A 214 18.19 -13.63 -9.75
N ILE A 215 19.13 -14.11 -8.94
CA ILE A 215 20.46 -13.49 -8.85
C ILE A 215 21.20 -13.61 -10.20
N ASN A 216 21.11 -14.74 -10.89
CA ASN A 216 21.67 -14.88 -12.24
C ASN A 216 21.08 -13.87 -13.23
N LYS A 217 19.78 -13.58 -13.12
CA LYS A 217 19.12 -12.57 -13.96
C LYS A 217 19.52 -11.15 -13.59
N LEU A 218 19.72 -10.87 -12.31
CA LEU A 218 20.33 -9.62 -11.86
C LEU A 218 21.75 -9.47 -12.42
N LEU A 219 22.54 -10.54 -12.44
CA LEU A 219 23.89 -10.51 -13.01
C LEU A 219 23.85 -10.09 -14.49
N TYR A 220 22.96 -10.65 -15.31
CA TYR A 220 22.79 -10.21 -16.70
C TYR A 220 22.45 -8.72 -16.81
N ILE A 221 21.56 -8.19 -15.96
CA ILE A 221 21.25 -6.76 -15.93
C ILE A 221 22.50 -5.93 -15.56
N LEU A 222 23.29 -6.42 -14.61
CA LEU A 222 24.50 -5.75 -14.14
C LEU A 222 25.65 -5.83 -15.14
N GLU A 223 25.69 -6.83 -16.02
CA GLU A 223 26.74 -7.04 -17.02
C GLU A 223 26.41 -6.40 -18.37
N ASP A 224 25.23 -6.68 -18.91
CA ASP A 224 24.85 -6.28 -20.28
C ASP A 224 23.92 -5.05 -20.30
N GLY A 225 23.47 -4.58 -19.13
CA GLY A 225 22.50 -3.49 -19.01
C GLY A 225 21.18 -3.77 -19.71
N SER A 226 20.89 -5.02 -20.04
CA SER A 226 19.69 -5.43 -20.73
C SER A 226 19.22 -6.80 -20.24
N LEU A 227 17.92 -7.06 -20.38
CA LEU A 227 17.35 -8.35 -20.04
C LEU A 227 16.33 -8.78 -21.09
N THR A 228 16.50 -10.01 -21.58
CA THR A 228 15.54 -10.63 -22.49
C THR A 228 14.52 -11.46 -21.70
N ASP A 229 13.23 -11.16 -21.90
CA ASP A 229 12.13 -11.91 -21.29
C ASP A 229 11.88 -13.26 -21.97
N GLY A 230 11.06 -14.11 -21.35
CA GLY A 230 10.66 -15.40 -21.92
C GLY A 230 9.89 -15.32 -23.26
N GLN A 231 9.48 -14.13 -23.71
CA GLN A 231 8.85 -13.89 -25.02
C GLN A 231 9.87 -13.43 -26.08
N GLY A 232 11.15 -13.35 -25.73
CA GLY A 232 12.22 -12.91 -26.61
C GLY A 232 12.35 -11.39 -26.76
N ARG A 233 11.68 -10.60 -25.91
CA ARG A 233 11.80 -9.14 -25.94
C ARG A 233 12.93 -8.70 -25.02
N THR A 234 13.87 -7.94 -25.57
CA THR A 234 14.97 -7.34 -24.81
C THR A 234 14.54 -5.98 -24.26
N VAL A 235 14.75 -5.77 -22.96
CA VAL A 235 14.48 -4.52 -22.24
C VAL A 235 15.79 -3.91 -21.79
N ASP A 236 15.94 -2.61 -21.98
CA ASP A 236 17.12 -1.82 -21.61
C ASP A 236 17.02 -1.30 -20.17
N PHE A 237 18.11 -1.44 -19.42
CA PHE A 237 18.29 -1.05 -18.02
C PHE A 237 19.38 0.02 -17.83
N THR A 238 19.99 0.54 -18.90
CA THR A 238 21.06 1.57 -18.82
C THR A 238 20.64 2.82 -18.03
N ASN A 239 19.38 3.25 -18.15
CA ASN A 239 18.82 4.39 -17.41
C ASN A 239 18.21 4.04 -16.03
N THR A 240 18.52 2.86 -15.49
CA THR A 240 18.03 2.43 -14.18
C THR A 240 19.09 2.57 -13.10
N VAL A 241 18.66 2.69 -11.85
CA VAL A 241 19.52 2.48 -10.69
C VAL A 241 19.11 1.18 -10.01
N VAL A 242 20.04 0.24 -9.86
CA VAL A 242 19.81 -1.05 -9.22
C VAL A 242 20.32 -1.00 -7.78
N ILE A 243 19.43 -1.16 -6.81
CA ILE A 243 19.77 -1.21 -5.39
C ILE A 243 19.31 -2.55 -4.83
N MET A 244 20.24 -3.28 -4.25
CA MET A 244 19.96 -4.48 -3.47
C MET A 244 20.16 -4.15 -1.99
N THR A 245 19.30 -4.63 -1.12
CA THR A 245 19.49 -4.48 0.34
C THR A 245 19.63 -5.84 0.98
N SER A 246 20.49 -5.92 1.98
CA SER A 246 20.67 -7.12 2.79
C SER A 246 20.83 -6.76 4.26
N ASN A 247 20.36 -7.65 5.14
CA ASN A 247 20.57 -7.52 6.58
C ASN A 247 21.74 -8.39 7.10
N LEU A 248 22.51 -9.03 6.20
CA LEU A 248 23.70 -9.78 6.57
C LEU A 248 24.69 -8.91 7.36
N GLY A 249 25.30 -9.49 8.40
CA GLY A 249 26.25 -8.80 9.26
C GLY A 249 25.67 -7.70 10.16
N ALA A 250 24.35 -7.53 10.23
CA ALA A 250 23.73 -6.51 11.09
C ALA A 250 24.12 -6.66 12.58
N ASP A 251 24.24 -7.90 13.06
CA ASP A 251 24.61 -8.21 14.45
C ASP A 251 26.05 -7.77 14.79
N HIS A 252 26.96 -7.85 13.81
CA HIS A 252 28.34 -7.38 13.97
C HIS A 252 28.40 -5.86 14.10
N LEU A 253 27.61 -5.14 13.29
CA LEU A 253 27.51 -3.68 13.38
C LEU A 253 26.89 -3.22 14.70
N GLN A 254 25.86 -3.91 15.19
CA GLN A 254 25.29 -3.65 16.52
C GLN A 254 26.29 -3.92 17.65
N SER A 255 27.10 -4.97 17.51
CA SER A 255 28.17 -5.30 18.47
C SER A 255 29.25 -4.21 18.50
N GLY A 256 29.59 -3.63 17.34
CA GLY A 256 30.47 -2.47 17.22
C GLY A 256 29.92 -1.24 17.93
N LEU A 257 28.64 -0.91 17.73
CA LEU A 257 27.98 0.20 18.42
C LEU A 257 27.95 0.00 19.95
N SER A 258 27.73 -1.23 20.40
CA SER A 258 27.68 -1.58 21.83
C SER A 258 29.05 -1.55 22.52
N GLY A 259 30.13 -1.23 21.78
CA GLY A 259 31.49 -1.18 22.30
C GLY A 259 32.15 -2.55 22.51
N LYS A 260 31.56 -3.65 22.01
CA LYS A 260 32.15 -5.00 22.12
C LYS A 260 33.37 -5.18 21.21
N CYS A 261 33.42 -4.45 20.10
CA CYS A 261 34.56 -4.39 19.19
C CYS A 261 34.64 -3.00 18.54
N THR A 262 35.76 -2.70 17.87
CA THR A 262 35.87 -1.47 17.08
C THR A 262 34.99 -1.54 15.85
N MET A 263 34.55 -0.37 15.35
CA MET A 263 33.69 -0.30 14.17
C MET A 263 34.37 -0.87 12.91
N GLN A 264 35.69 -0.73 12.80
CA GLN A 264 36.48 -1.30 11.71
C GLN A 264 36.40 -2.84 11.71
N VAL A 265 36.64 -3.47 12.87
CA VAL A 265 36.53 -4.94 13.01
C VAL A 265 35.10 -5.41 12.75
N ALA A 266 34.08 -4.62 13.12
CA ALA A 266 32.70 -4.93 12.79
C ALA A 266 32.46 -4.92 11.27
N HIS A 267 32.96 -3.89 10.56
CA HIS A 267 32.89 -3.82 9.09
C HIS A 267 33.62 -4.99 8.42
N ASP A 268 34.81 -5.35 8.88
CA ASP A 268 35.59 -6.47 8.33
C ASP A 268 34.81 -7.79 8.43
N ARG A 269 34.14 -8.02 9.57
CA ARG A 269 33.28 -9.19 9.76
C ARG A 269 32.05 -9.19 8.86
N VAL A 270 31.42 -8.03 8.66
CA VAL A 270 30.31 -7.91 7.70
C VAL A 270 30.79 -8.26 6.29
N MET A 271 31.95 -7.74 5.87
CA MET A 271 32.49 -8.03 4.54
C MET A 271 32.88 -9.49 4.37
N GLN A 272 33.35 -10.14 5.44
CA GLN A 272 33.60 -11.57 5.43
C GLN A 272 32.31 -12.37 5.19
N GLU A 273 31.25 -12.09 5.95
CA GLU A 273 29.95 -12.77 5.80
C GLU A 273 29.32 -12.54 4.41
N VAL A 274 29.49 -11.35 3.85
CA VAL A 274 29.03 -11.01 2.49
C VAL A 274 29.79 -11.82 1.44
N THR A 275 31.11 -12.01 1.62
CA THR A 275 31.95 -12.79 0.70
C THR A 275 31.66 -14.29 0.81
N ASP A 276 31.24 -14.76 1.99
CA ASP A 276 30.84 -16.14 2.21
C ASP A 276 29.46 -16.45 1.60
N HIS A 277 28.53 -15.47 1.61
CA HIS A 277 27.16 -15.65 1.11
C HIS A 277 26.99 -15.33 -0.39
N PHE A 278 27.60 -14.24 -0.86
CA PHE A 278 27.52 -13.83 -2.26
C PHE A 278 28.80 -14.19 -3.00
N TRP A 279 28.65 -14.77 -4.19
CA TRP A 279 29.79 -15.10 -5.04
C TRP A 279 30.48 -13.84 -5.58
N LEU A 280 31.79 -13.98 -5.85
CA LEU A 280 32.64 -12.89 -6.30
C LEU A 280 32.18 -12.25 -7.61
N GLU A 281 31.51 -12.99 -8.50
CA GLU A 281 31.02 -12.45 -9.77
C GLU A 281 29.94 -11.38 -9.52
N LEU A 282 28.97 -11.62 -8.63
CA LEU A 282 27.95 -10.62 -8.29
C LEU A 282 28.60 -9.38 -7.67
N LEU A 283 29.50 -9.57 -6.70
CA LEU A 283 30.16 -8.47 -6.01
C LEU A 283 31.05 -7.65 -6.96
N GLY A 284 31.70 -8.30 -7.93
CA GLY A 284 32.55 -7.66 -8.92
C GLY A 284 31.80 -6.81 -9.94
N GLN A 285 30.51 -7.09 -10.19
CA GLN A 285 29.68 -6.29 -11.10
C GLN A 285 28.97 -5.11 -10.39
N LEU A 286 29.08 -5.01 -9.07
CA LEU A 286 28.53 -3.88 -8.34
C LEU A 286 29.41 -2.64 -8.49
N THR A 287 28.75 -1.50 -8.62
CA THR A 287 29.42 -0.19 -8.57
C THR A 287 30.03 0.03 -7.18
N LYS A 288 29.29 -0.35 -6.13
CA LYS A 288 29.75 -0.26 -4.75
C LYS A 288 28.94 -1.14 -3.79
N VAL A 289 29.63 -1.79 -2.86
CA VAL A 289 29.03 -2.33 -1.64
C VAL A 289 29.06 -1.25 -0.57
N VAL A 290 27.90 -0.92 -0.01
CA VAL A 290 27.69 0.22 0.89
C VAL A 290 27.18 -0.29 2.23
N VAL A 291 27.91 -0.01 3.31
CA VAL A 291 27.56 -0.43 4.66
C VAL A 291 26.90 0.72 5.43
N PHE A 292 25.72 0.45 5.99
CA PHE A 292 24.95 1.38 6.81
C PHE A 292 25.19 1.11 8.29
N ASN A 293 25.59 2.14 9.02
CA ASN A 293 25.86 2.02 10.43
C ASN A 293 24.57 2.14 11.25
N PRO A 294 24.48 1.49 12.43
CA PRO A 294 23.41 1.75 13.39
C PRO A 294 23.33 3.24 13.73
N LEU A 295 22.10 3.75 13.88
CA LEU A 295 21.87 5.17 14.16
C LEU A 295 22.10 5.47 15.65
N SER A 296 22.85 6.55 15.93
CA SER A 296 23.01 7.06 17.29
C SER A 296 21.71 7.71 17.80
N HIS A 297 21.59 7.87 19.12
CA HIS A 297 20.42 8.54 19.72
C HIS A 297 20.22 9.97 19.19
N GLN A 298 21.30 10.70 18.92
CA GLN A 298 21.23 12.04 18.33
C GLN A 298 20.73 12.00 16.87
N GLN A 299 21.15 11.00 16.09
CA GLN A 299 20.66 10.79 14.72
C GLN A 299 19.19 10.39 14.72
N LEU A 300 18.77 9.47 15.61
CA LEU A 300 17.36 9.10 15.77
C LEU A 300 16.48 10.29 16.14
N ARG A 301 16.98 11.21 16.98
CA ARG A 301 16.28 12.47 17.28
C ARG A 301 16.04 13.32 16.03
N LYS A 302 17.03 13.44 15.14
CA LYS A 302 16.86 14.13 13.86
C LYS A 302 15.85 13.41 12.96
N VAL A 303 15.90 12.07 12.90
CA VAL A 303 14.93 11.26 12.12
C VAL A 303 13.51 11.44 12.65
N ALA A 304 13.30 11.42 13.97
CA ALA A 304 12.00 11.67 14.58
C ALA A 304 11.44 13.04 14.18
N ARG A 305 12.27 14.09 14.21
CA ARG A 305 11.87 15.44 13.73
C ARG A 305 11.44 15.44 12.27
N LEU A 306 12.18 14.75 11.39
CA LEU A 306 11.82 14.64 9.97
C LEU A 306 10.47 13.94 9.79
N GLN A 307 10.25 12.80 10.45
CA GLN A 307 8.98 12.06 10.36
C GLN A 307 7.79 12.87 10.90
N ILE A 308 7.99 13.61 11.98
CA ILE A 308 6.99 14.53 12.53
C ILE A 308 6.68 15.64 11.55
N LYS A 309 7.71 16.23 10.92
CA LYS A 309 7.54 17.25 9.87
C LYS A 309 6.75 16.70 8.68
N ASP A 310 6.99 15.47 8.28
CA ASP A 310 6.23 14.82 7.20
C ASP A 310 4.77 14.56 7.58
N VAL A 311 4.51 14.14 8.82
CA VAL A 311 3.15 14.06 9.37
C VAL A 311 2.48 15.44 9.34
N ALA A 312 3.15 16.47 9.86
CA ALA A 312 2.64 17.84 9.89
C ALA A 312 2.33 18.37 8.48
N ASN A 313 3.22 18.18 7.52
CA ASN A 313 3.03 18.59 6.13
C ASN A 313 1.81 17.91 5.48
N ARG A 314 1.57 16.62 5.78
CA ARG A 314 0.39 15.88 5.30
C ARG A 314 -0.92 16.48 5.82
N PHE A 315 -0.95 16.93 7.08
CA PHE A 315 -2.11 17.59 7.66
C PHE A 315 -2.27 19.03 7.19
N CYS A 316 -1.17 19.78 6.99
CA CYS A 316 -1.20 21.14 6.45
C CYS A 316 -1.83 21.20 5.05
N ARG A 317 -1.50 20.23 4.17
CA ARG A 317 -2.09 20.13 2.82
C ARG A 317 -3.61 19.91 2.82
N LYS A 318 -4.18 19.40 3.91
CA LYS A 318 -5.64 19.19 4.08
C LYS A 318 -6.35 20.37 4.76
N GLY A 319 -5.63 21.46 5.03
CA GLY A 319 -6.21 22.69 5.53
C GLY A 319 -6.56 22.66 7.01
N THR A 320 -5.61 22.36 7.92
CA THR A 320 -5.59 22.98 9.26
C THR A 320 -4.32 22.66 10.08
N THR A 321 -3.88 23.69 10.81
CA THR A 321 -3.01 23.73 12.01
C THR A 321 -1.49 23.61 11.82
N LEU A 322 -0.79 24.66 12.25
CA LEU A 322 0.65 24.66 12.51
C LEU A 322 0.91 23.64 13.63
N VAL A 323 1.55 22.51 13.32
CA VAL A 323 1.95 21.54 14.33
C VAL A 323 3.32 21.96 14.85
N GLU A 324 3.34 22.71 15.95
CA GLU A 324 4.58 22.98 16.68
C GLU A 324 4.90 21.78 17.58
N VAL A 325 6.11 21.25 17.41
CA VAL A 325 6.60 20.15 18.24
C VAL A 325 7.79 20.65 19.03
N THR A 326 7.66 20.61 20.35
CA THR A 326 8.73 20.97 21.28
C THR A 326 9.79 19.88 21.33
N ASP A 327 11.02 20.26 21.68
CA ASP A 327 12.13 19.32 21.82
C ASP A 327 11.85 18.23 22.86
N GLY A 328 11.14 18.57 23.94
CA GLY A 328 10.71 17.61 24.96
C GLY A 328 9.72 16.56 24.42
N ALA A 329 8.86 16.92 23.46
CA ALA A 329 7.96 15.96 22.82
C ALA A 329 8.73 14.96 21.93
N VAL A 330 9.77 15.43 21.22
CA VAL A 330 10.64 14.54 20.42
C VAL A 330 11.35 13.52 21.32
N ASP A 331 11.83 13.96 22.47
CA ASP A 331 12.51 13.09 23.44
C ASP A 331 11.55 12.07 24.06
N TYR A 332 10.31 12.47 24.34
CA TYR A 332 9.27 11.55 24.80
C TYR A 332 8.95 10.47 23.75
N ILE A 333 8.81 10.86 22.48
CA ILE A 333 8.56 9.93 21.36
C ILE A 333 9.68 8.91 21.27
N LEU A 334 10.94 9.35 21.34
CA LEU A 334 12.08 8.45 21.31
C LEU A 334 12.09 7.52 22.53
N ALA A 335 11.84 8.03 23.73
CA ALA A 335 11.84 7.21 24.94
C ALA A 335 10.78 6.08 24.89
N GLU A 336 9.59 6.34 24.34
CA GLU A 336 8.54 5.31 24.21
C GLU A 336 8.71 4.39 22.99
N SER A 337 9.35 4.86 21.91
CA SER A 337 9.41 4.12 20.65
C SER A 337 10.77 3.48 20.36
N TYR A 338 11.82 3.81 21.11
CA TYR A 338 13.17 3.34 20.80
C TYR A 338 13.29 1.81 20.85
N ASP A 339 13.78 1.24 19.74
CA ASP A 339 14.15 -0.16 19.64
C ASP A 339 15.53 -0.29 18.94
N PRO A 340 16.57 -0.80 19.63
CA PRO A 340 17.89 -1.00 19.04
C PRO A 340 17.91 -1.92 17.82
N VAL A 341 16.99 -2.88 17.74
CA VAL A 341 16.94 -3.91 16.68
C VAL A 341 16.28 -3.37 15.42
N TYR A 342 15.22 -2.56 15.58
CA TYR A 342 14.41 -2.05 14.47
C TYR A 342 14.71 -0.61 14.05
N GLY A 343 15.68 0.05 14.70
CA GLY A 343 16.16 1.37 14.34
C GLY A 343 15.03 2.42 14.37
N ALA A 344 14.87 3.18 13.28
CA ALA A 344 13.84 4.23 13.21
C ALA A 344 12.43 3.74 12.83
N ARG A 345 12.23 2.44 12.54
CA ARG A 345 10.91 1.90 12.13
C ARG A 345 9.82 2.07 13.21
N PRO A 346 10.06 1.79 14.50
CA PRO A 346 9.04 1.94 15.53
C PRO A 346 8.55 3.38 15.71
N ILE A 347 9.41 4.38 15.49
CA ILE A 347 9.06 5.81 15.59
C ILE A 347 7.86 6.12 14.69
N ARG A 348 7.91 5.64 13.44
CA ARG A 348 6.83 5.85 12.47
C ARG A 348 5.52 5.22 12.93
N ARG A 349 5.57 3.96 13.39
CA ARG A 349 4.38 3.24 13.89
C ARG A 349 3.79 3.93 15.12
N TRP A 350 4.64 4.39 16.03
CA TRP A 350 4.21 5.12 17.22
C TRP A 350 3.52 6.44 16.83
N LEU A 351 4.10 7.20 15.91
CA LEU A 351 3.51 8.44 15.38
C LEU A 351 2.17 8.18 14.70
N GLU A 352 2.08 7.14 13.86
CA GLU A 352 0.83 6.73 13.21
C GLU A 352 -0.24 6.41 14.28
N LYS A 353 0.09 5.57 15.27
CA LYS A 353 -0.85 5.13 16.30
C LYS A 353 -1.31 6.25 17.25
N LYS A 354 -0.37 7.05 17.75
CA LYS A 354 -0.61 7.98 18.88
C LYS A 354 -0.88 9.41 18.41
N VAL A 355 -0.28 9.84 17.31
CA VAL A 355 -0.39 11.22 16.81
C VAL A 355 -1.39 11.29 15.66
N VAL A 356 -1.17 10.52 14.59
CA VAL A 356 -2.02 10.58 13.39
C VAL A 356 -3.44 10.16 13.71
N THR A 357 -3.65 9.09 14.49
CA THR A 357 -4.99 8.65 14.91
C THR A 357 -5.74 9.74 15.67
N VAL A 358 -5.11 10.35 16.68
CA VAL A 358 -5.75 11.40 17.51
C VAL A 358 -6.10 12.63 16.67
N LEU A 359 -5.17 13.08 15.83
CA LEU A 359 -5.41 14.20 14.92
C LEU A 359 -6.51 13.90 13.88
N SER A 360 -6.55 12.66 13.37
CA SER A 360 -7.58 12.22 12.42
C SER A 360 -8.96 12.21 13.06
N ILE A 361 -9.07 11.70 14.29
CA ILE A 361 -10.31 11.75 15.07
C ILE A 361 -10.76 13.20 15.27
N TYR A 362 -9.85 14.08 15.71
CA TYR A 362 -10.15 15.50 15.90
C TYR A 362 -10.64 16.19 14.60
N LEU A 363 -10.01 15.90 13.47
CA LEU A 363 -10.42 16.44 12.17
C LEU A 363 -11.82 15.96 11.76
N VAL A 364 -12.13 14.68 11.95
CA VAL A 364 -13.46 14.13 11.67
C VAL A 364 -14.51 14.80 12.55
N TYR A 365 -14.27 14.91 13.86
CA TYR A 365 -15.20 15.59 14.78
C TYR A 365 -15.37 17.09 14.48
N ARG A 366 -14.34 17.79 14.00
CA ARG A 366 -14.41 19.21 13.64
C ARG A 366 -15.22 19.45 12.37
N VAL A 367 -15.16 18.54 11.40
CA VAL A 367 -15.98 18.60 10.18
C VAL A 367 -17.46 18.47 10.50
N GLU A 368 -17.85 17.71 11.53
CA GLU A 368 -19.26 17.53 11.90
C GLU A 368 -19.85 18.70 12.73
N ASN A 369 -19.02 19.47 13.46
CA ASN A 369 -19.51 20.48 14.41
C ASN A 369 -19.52 21.93 13.88
N ASN A 370 -18.95 22.21 12.72
CA ASN A 370 -19.12 23.50 12.03
C ASN A 370 -20.22 23.36 10.97
N GLY A 371 -21.47 23.60 11.39
CA GLY A 371 -22.61 23.67 10.48
C GLY A 371 -22.38 24.69 9.36
N GLY A 372 -22.66 24.27 8.12
CA GLY A 372 -22.95 25.18 7.01
C GLY A 372 -21.82 25.45 6.02
N HIS A 373 -21.42 24.45 5.24
CA HIS A 373 -21.21 24.67 3.80
C HIS A 373 -21.73 23.45 3.04
N VAL A 374 -22.91 23.62 2.43
CA VAL A 374 -23.31 22.82 1.28
C VAL A 374 -22.29 23.13 0.19
N ILE A 375 -21.31 22.25 0.00
CA ILE A 375 -20.58 22.20 -1.25
C ILE A 375 -21.54 21.58 -2.24
N ASN A 376 -22.22 22.44 -2.99
CA ASN A 376 -22.97 22.02 -4.17
C ASN A 376 -21.95 21.58 -5.21
N ALA A 377 -21.58 20.29 -5.19
CA ALA A 377 -20.65 19.69 -6.14
C ALA A 377 -21.43 19.12 -7.34
N GLU A 378 -22.19 19.96 -8.03
CA GLU A 378 -22.45 19.75 -9.45
C GLU A 378 -21.25 20.30 -10.22
N THR A 379 -20.17 19.51 -10.27
CA THR A 379 -19.30 19.33 -11.45
C THR A 379 -18.10 18.46 -11.10
N SER A 380 -18.06 17.30 -11.73
CA SER A 380 -16.83 16.71 -12.28
C SER A 380 -15.72 16.30 -11.32
N VAL A 381 -15.99 15.35 -10.42
CA VAL A 381 -14.94 14.41 -9.98
C VAL A 381 -15.52 13.01 -9.99
N ARG A 382 -15.02 12.16 -10.90
CA ARG A 382 -15.21 10.71 -10.85
C ARG A 382 -14.83 10.23 -9.45
N ARG A 383 -15.82 10.05 -8.57
CA ARG A 383 -15.66 9.37 -7.29
C ARG A 383 -15.28 7.92 -7.59
N ARG A 384 -14.01 7.54 -7.41
CA ARG A 384 -13.70 6.13 -7.15
C ARG A 384 -14.29 5.82 -5.76
N PRO A 385 -15.16 4.82 -5.60
CA PRO A 385 -15.74 4.52 -4.30
C PRO A 385 -14.62 4.07 -3.35
N HIS A 386 -14.58 4.63 -2.14
CA HIS A 386 -13.82 4.04 -1.04
C HIS A 386 -14.39 2.64 -0.83
N SER A 387 -13.60 1.60 -1.06
CA SER A 387 -14.06 0.21 -0.93
C SER A 387 -13.69 -0.33 0.46
N VAL A 388 -14.66 -0.96 1.12
CA VAL A 388 -14.39 -1.77 2.31
C VAL A 388 -14.41 -3.23 1.87
N ILE A 389 -13.31 -3.95 2.08
CA ILE A 389 -13.18 -5.36 1.77
C ILE A 389 -13.16 -6.12 3.09
N LEU A 390 -14.19 -6.94 3.33
CA LEU A 390 -14.25 -7.85 4.46
C LEU A 390 -13.82 -9.24 4.03
N LEU A 391 -12.79 -9.77 4.67
CA LEU A 391 -12.27 -11.12 4.47
C LEU A 391 -12.51 -11.92 5.73
N GLU A 392 -13.35 -12.95 5.63
CA GLU A 392 -13.71 -13.79 6.76
C GLU A 392 -12.92 -15.09 6.78
N GLN A 393 -12.62 -15.57 7.98
CA GLN A 393 -11.93 -16.85 8.22
C GLN A 393 -10.57 -16.92 7.51
N VAL A 394 -9.76 -15.87 7.62
CA VAL A 394 -8.45 -15.80 6.96
C VAL A 394 -7.48 -16.90 7.42
N GLU A 395 -7.73 -17.54 8.57
CA GLU A 395 -6.99 -18.73 9.03
C GLU A 395 -7.17 -19.96 8.12
N LYS A 396 -8.19 -19.96 7.27
CA LYS A 396 -8.45 -21.04 6.31
C LYS A 396 -7.98 -20.70 4.90
N ALA A 397 -7.45 -19.50 4.70
CA ALA A 397 -7.01 -19.05 3.40
C ALA A 397 -5.76 -19.81 2.96
N HIS A 398 -5.75 -20.27 1.71
CA HIS A 398 -4.53 -20.85 1.12
C HIS A 398 -3.44 -19.77 1.04
N ILE A 399 -2.17 -20.17 1.20
CA ILE A 399 -1.01 -19.24 1.22
C ILE A 399 -0.98 -18.33 -0.01
N SER A 400 -1.39 -18.84 -1.17
CA SER A 400 -1.49 -18.04 -2.41
C SER A 400 -2.48 -16.88 -2.31
N VAL A 401 -3.59 -17.03 -1.59
CA VAL A 401 -4.58 -15.97 -1.37
C VAL A 401 -4.02 -14.89 -0.44
N LEU A 402 -3.28 -15.31 0.60
CA LEU A 402 -2.60 -14.38 1.51
C LEU A 402 -1.51 -13.57 0.78
N ASN A 403 -0.79 -14.18 -0.16
CA ASN A 403 0.21 -13.49 -0.97
C ASN A 403 -0.43 -12.47 -1.93
N THR A 404 -1.53 -12.81 -2.60
CA THR A 404 -2.29 -11.84 -3.40
C THR A 404 -2.82 -10.68 -2.55
N LEU A 405 -3.17 -10.95 -1.29
CA LEU A 405 -3.55 -9.93 -0.32
C LEU A 405 -2.41 -8.96 0.00
N LEU A 406 -1.16 -9.45 0.08
CA LEU A 406 0.02 -8.60 0.24
C LEU A 406 0.18 -7.63 -0.94
N GLU A 407 -0.10 -8.08 -2.17
CA GLU A 407 -0.09 -7.22 -3.35
C GLU A 407 -1.21 -6.17 -3.28
N VAL A 408 -2.44 -6.56 -2.93
CA VAL A 408 -3.55 -5.60 -2.80
C VAL A 408 -3.27 -4.56 -1.71
N LEU A 409 -2.67 -4.96 -0.59
CA LEU A 409 -2.21 -4.06 0.47
C LEU A 409 -1.12 -3.07 0.00
N ASN A 410 -0.32 -3.43 -1.01
CA ASN A 410 0.69 -2.54 -1.60
C ASN A 410 0.10 -1.48 -2.54
N TYR A 411 -0.94 -1.83 -3.31
CA TYR A 411 -1.43 -1.01 -4.43
C TYR A 411 -2.81 -0.38 -4.20
N GLY A 412 -3.57 -0.85 -3.20
CA GLY A 412 -4.91 -0.36 -2.87
C GLY A 412 -4.87 1.02 -2.22
N ARG A 413 -5.00 2.09 -3.02
CA ARG A 413 -5.25 3.44 -2.50
C ARG A 413 -6.75 3.61 -2.22
N ASN A 414 -7.09 4.13 -1.03
CA ASN A 414 -8.46 4.40 -0.56
C ASN A 414 -9.35 3.15 -0.33
N THR A 415 -8.76 2.05 0.15
CA THR A 415 -9.48 0.81 0.49
C THR A 415 -9.26 0.46 1.97
N VAL A 416 -10.32 0.14 2.71
CA VAL A 416 -10.22 -0.42 4.07
C VAL A 416 -10.36 -1.93 3.95
N ILE A 417 -9.36 -2.69 4.42
CA ILE A 417 -9.41 -4.15 4.44
C ILE A 417 -9.59 -4.61 5.87
N ILE A 418 -10.69 -5.33 6.12
CA ILE A 418 -10.99 -5.94 7.42
C ILE A 418 -10.82 -7.44 7.26
N MET A 419 -9.95 -8.03 8.09
CA MET A 419 -9.77 -9.48 8.14
C MET A 419 -10.30 -10.00 9.47
N THR A 420 -11.08 -11.07 9.44
CA THR A 420 -11.59 -11.72 10.65
C THR A 420 -11.06 -13.15 10.75
N SER A 421 -10.66 -13.53 11.96
CA SER A 421 -10.16 -14.88 12.25
C SER A 421 -10.68 -15.38 13.58
N ASN A 422 -10.94 -16.70 13.69
CA ASN A 422 -11.31 -17.34 14.95
C ASN A 422 -10.11 -18.01 15.66
N LEU A 423 -8.89 -17.79 15.17
CA LEU A 423 -7.68 -18.39 15.72
C LEU A 423 -7.46 -18.01 17.20
N GLY A 424 -7.09 -18.98 18.03
CA GLY A 424 -6.89 -18.77 19.47
C GLY A 424 -8.16 -18.47 20.29
N SER A 425 -9.36 -18.51 19.69
CA SER A 425 -10.60 -18.20 20.41
C SER A 425 -10.85 -19.07 21.64
N GLU A 426 -10.34 -20.32 21.65
CA GLU A 426 -10.38 -21.22 22.80
C GLU A 426 -9.64 -20.66 24.02
N HIS A 427 -8.53 -19.93 23.80
CA HIS A 427 -7.77 -19.32 24.90
C HIS A 427 -8.58 -18.21 25.58
N LEU A 428 -9.35 -17.42 24.82
CA LEU A 428 -10.23 -16.40 25.38
C LEU A 428 -11.39 -17.01 26.18
N LEU A 429 -11.95 -18.12 25.70
CA LEU A 429 -12.96 -18.88 26.44
C LEU A 429 -12.39 -19.49 27.73
N SER A 430 -11.13 -19.92 27.71
CA SER A 430 -10.42 -20.39 28.91
C SER A 430 -10.20 -19.26 29.93
N GLY A 431 -9.97 -18.03 29.47
CA GLY A 431 -9.88 -16.84 30.33
C GLY A 431 -11.22 -16.52 31.01
N LEU A 432 -12.33 -16.61 30.27
CA LEU A 432 -13.68 -16.39 30.81
C LEU A 432 -14.14 -17.47 31.80
N SER A 433 -13.71 -18.72 31.61
CA SER A 433 -13.98 -19.80 32.56
C SER A 433 -13.12 -19.75 33.83
N GLY A 434 -12.30 -18.69 34.00
CA GLY A 434 -11.49 -18.47 35.19
C GLY A 434 -10.22 -19.31 35.27
N LYS A 435 -9.85 -20.03 34.20
CA LYS A 435 -8.63 -20.86 34.18
C LYS A 435 -7.34 -20.04 34.07
N CYS A 436 -7.43 -18.82 33.53
CA CYS A 436 -6.33 -17.86 33.49
C CYS A 436 -6.87 -16.42 33.41
N THR A 437 -6.00 -15.42 33.60
CA THR A 437 -6.38 -14.01 33.44
C THR A 437 -6.60 -13.68 31.96
N MET A 438 -7.44 -12.68 31.66
CA MET A 438 -7.72 -12.26 30.28
C MET A 438 -6.49 -11.73 29.55
N GLU A 439 -5.52 -11.16 30.27
CA GLU A 439 -4.24 -10.72 29.69
C GLU A 439 -3.43 -11.92 29.18
N VAL A 440 -3.26 -12.95 30.01
CA VAL A 440 -2.57 -14.19 29.62
C VAL A 440 -3.30 -14.91 28.48
N ALA A 441 -4.64 -14.86 28.47
CA ALA A 441 -5.43 -15.40 27.38
C ALA A 441 -5.16 -14.67 26.05
N ARG A 442 -5.09 -13.32 26.06
CA ARG A 442 -4.76 -12.53 24.87
C ARG A 442 -3.34 -12.77 24.37
N ASP A 443 -2.38 -12.93 25.27
CA ASP A 443 -1.00 -13.23 24.88
C ASP A 443 -0.91 -14.58 24.16
N LYS A 444 -1.63 -15.59 24.65
CA LYS A 444 -1.74 -16.90 23.98
C LYS A 444 -2.38 -16.80 22.60
N VAL A 445 -3.45 -16.01 22.45
CA VAL A 445 -4.05 -15.73 21.14
C VAL A 445 -3.03 -15.11 20.20
N MET A 446 -2.30 -14.08 20.64
CA MET A 446 -1.30 -13.40 19.83
C MET A 446 -0.13 -14.31 19.47
N GLN A 447 0.24 -15.24 20.35
CA GLN A 447 1.24 -16.26 20.05
C GLN A 447 0.76 -17.19 18.94
N GLU A 448 -0.49 -17.64 18.98
CA GLU A 448 -1.06 -18.51 17.94
C GLU A 448 -1.20 -17.78 16.60
N VAL A 449 -1.61 -16.51 16.61
CA VAL A 449 -1.61 -15.63 15.43
C VAL A 449 -0.21 -15.51 14.83
N ARG A 450 0.83 -15.33 15.65
CA ARG A 450 2.24 -15.27 15.20
C ARG A 450 2.75 -16.60 14.66
N ASN A 451 2.25 -17.72 15.17
CA ASN A 451 2.62 -19.05 14.68
C ASN A 451 1.94 -19.36 13.34
N HIS A 452 0.71 -18.89 13.15
CA HIS A 452 -0.07 -19.18 11.95
C HIS A 452 0.24 -18.21 10.79
N PHE A 453 0.33 -16.91 11.07
CA PHE A 453 0.62 -15.90 10.05
C PHE A 453 2.09 -15.51 10.05
N ARG A 454 2.67 -15.43 8.85
CA ARG A 454 4.06 -14.99 8.72
C ARG A 454 4.24 -13.54 9.20
N PRO A 455 5.40 -13.19 9.79
CA PRO A 455 5.66 -11.85 10.30
C PRO A 455 5.47 -10.75 9.25
N GLU A 456 5.69 -11.03 7.96
CA GLU A 456 5.54 -10.06 6.87
C GLU A 456 4.10 -9.56 6.73
N LEU A 457 3.10 -10.45 6.85
CA LEU A 457 1.69 -10.06 6.78
C LEU A 457 1.29 -9.27 8.02
N LEU A 458 1.64 -9.76 9.21
CA LEU A 458 1.30 -9.10 10.47
C LEU A 458 1.92 -7.70 10.57
N ASN A 459 3.14 -7.53 10.05
CA ASN A 459 3.83 -6.25 10.03
C ASN A 459 3.22 -5.22 9.06
N ARG A 460 2.34 -5.65 8.15
CA ARG A 460 1.63 -4.81 7.18
C ARG A 460 0.21 -4.46 7.61
N LEU A 461 -0.30 -5.06 8.69
CA LEU A 461 -1.58 -4.67 9.27
C LEU A 461 -1.39 -3.43 10.12
N ASP A 462 -2.30 -2.47 9.96
CA ASP A 462 -2.32 -1.28 10.80
C ASP A 462 -2.57 -1.66 12.26
N GLU A 463 -3.52 -2.58 12.50
CA GLU A 463 -3.86 -3.06 13.83
C GLU A 463 -4.45 -4.47 13.82
N VAL A 464 -4.14 -5.26 14.87
CA VAL A 464 -4.79 -6.53 15.17
C VAL A 464 -5.61 -6.36 16.44
N VAL A 465 -6.93 -6.51 16.31
CA VAL A 465 -7.87 -6.30 17.43
C VAL A 465 -8.39 -7.64 17.91
N VAL A 466 -8.12 -7.97 19.18
CA VAL A 466 -8.65 -9.18 19.83
C VAL A 466 -9.96 -8.82 20.51
N PHE A 467 -11.05 -9.46 20.07
CA PHE A 467 -12.39 -9.26 20.65
C PHE A 467 -12.58 -10.19 21.84
N ASP A 468 -12.97 -9.64 22.99
CA ASP A 468 -13.35 -10.45 24.15
C ASP A 468 -14.67 -11.17 23.87
N PRO A 469 -14.82 -12.44 24.29
CA PRO A 469 -16.08 -13.13 24.13
C PRO A 469 -17.17 -12.46 24.98
N LEU A 470 -18.38 -12.40 24.45
CA LEU A 470 -19.48 -11.69 25.07
C LEU A 470 -19.90 -12.36 26.39
N SER A 471 -19.99 -11.56 27.46
CA SER A 471 -20.56 -11.98 28.74
C SER A 471 -22.05 -12.33 28.62
N HIS A 472 -22.57 -13.13 29.56
CA HIS A 472 -23.99 -13.50 29.63
C HIS A 472 -24.92 -12.27 29.60
N LYS A 473 -24.55 -11.20 30.32
CA LYS A 473 -25.29 -9.92 30.33
C LYS A 473 -25.30 -9.22 28.97
N GLN A 474 -24.17 -9.24 28.24
CA GLN A 474 -24.09 -8.68 26.90
C GLN A 474 -24.86 -9.53 25.88
N LEU A 475 -24.80 -10.86 25.99
CA LEU A 475 -25.60 -11.76 25.16
C LEU A 475 -27.11 -11.55 25.37
N ARG A 476 -27.56 -11.33 26.62
CA ARG A 476 -28.95 -10.96 26.91
C ARG A 476 -29.38 -9.69 26.19
N LYS A 477 -28.51 -8.68 26.13
CA LYS A 477 -28.78 -7.44 25.38
C LYS A 477 -28.91 -7.70 23.88
N VAL A 478 -28.07 -8.58 23.32
CA VAL A 478 -28.13 -8.99 21.91
C VAL A 478 -29.43 -9.76 21.62
N ALA A 479 -29.81 -10.73 22.46
CA ALA A 479 -31.05 -11.48 22.32
C ALA A 479 -32.28 -10.57 22.38
N ARG A 480 -32.30 -9.61 23.31
CA ARG A 480 -33.37 -8.60 23.41
C ARG A 480 -33.47 -7.74 22.15
N MET A 481 -32.34 -7.34 21.58
CA MET A 481 -32.31 -6.56 20.33
C MET A 481 -32.85 -7.36 19.15
N GLN A 482 -32.45 -8.62 19.00
CA GLN A 482 -32.97 -9.51 17.95
C GLN A 482 -34.48 -9.77 18.10
N MET A 483 -34.96 -9.89 19.34
CA MET A 483 -36.39 -10.05 19.61
C MET A 483 -37.19 -8.79 19.29
N LYS A 484 -36.59 -7.60 19.51
CA LYS A 484 -37.18 -6.32 19.08
C LYS A 484 -37.38 -6.26 17.57
N ASP A 485 -36.42 -6.75 16.79
CA ASP A 485 -36.56 -6.80 15.32
C ASP A 485 -37.67 -7.77 14.87
N VAL A 486 -37.95 -8.82 15.64
CA VAL A 486 -39.11 -9.71 15.40
C VAL A 486 -40.41 -9.01 15.77
N ALA A 487 -40.47 -8.36 16.93
CA ALA A 487 -41.64 -7.61 17.39
C ALA A 487 -42.04 -6.51 16.40
N ASN A 488 -41.07 -5.72 15.91
CA ASN A 488 -41.33 -4.65 14.94
C ASN A 488 -41.94 -5.18 13.63
N ARG A 489 -41.53 -6.37 13.16
CA ARG A 489 -42.09 -6.98 11.95
C ARG A 489 -43.52 -7.51 12.15
N LEU A 490 -43.88 -7.91 13.37
CA LEU A 490 -45.23 -8.35 13.72
C LEU A 490 -46.16 -7.15 13.92
N ALA A 491 -45.63 -6.07 14.47
CA ALA A 491 -46.33 -4.81 14.65
C ALA A 491 -46.83 -4.19 13.34
N GLU A 492 -46.04 -4.29 12.27
CA GLU A 492 -46.45 -3.89 10.91
C GLU A 492 -47.73 -4.62 10.49
N LYS A 493 -47.93 -5.85 10.97
CA LYS A 493 -49.11 -6.69 10.74
C LYS A 493 -50.17 -6.58 11.85
N GLY A 494 -50.07 -5.60 12.75
CA GLY A 494 -51.06 -5.39 13.81
C GLY A 494 -50.99 -6.40 14.97
N ILE A 495 -49.89 -7.13 15.11
CA ILE A 495 -49.71 -8.16 16.16
C ILE A 495 -48.69 -7.66 17.18
N ALA A 496 -49.04 -7.72 18.47
CA ALA A 496 -48.13 -7.37 19.56
C ALA A 496 -47.36 -8.60 20.06
N LEU A 497 -46.11 -8.41 20.50
CA LEU A 497 -45.25 -9.47 21.04
C LEU A 497 -44.73 -9.10 22.43
N ALA A 498 -45.00 -9.95 23.41
CA ALA A 498 -44.51 -9.85 24.78
C ALA A 498 -43.60 -11.03 25.12
N VAL A 499 -42.43 -10.75 25.68
CA VAL A 499 -41.39 -11.76 25.97
C VAL A 499 -40.84 -11.55 27.39
N THR A 500 -40.73 -12.65 28.15
CA THR A 500 -40.18 -12.62 29.51
C THR A 500 -38.65 -12.67 29.53
N ASP A 501 -38.03 -12.14 30.58
CA ASP A 501 -36.57 -12.26 30.77
C ASP A 501 -36.13 -13.72 30.99
N ALA A 502 -37.01 -14.58 31.53
CA ALA A 502 -36.77 -16.02 31.64
C ALA A 502 -36.63 -16.70 30.27
N THR A 503 -37.42 -16.25 29.28
CA THR A 503 -37.27 -16.68 27.88
C THR A 503 -35.91 -16.29 27.33
N LEU A 504 -35.46 -15.06 27.60
CA LEU A 504 -34.15 -14.58 27.15
C LEU A 504 -33.00 -15.37 27.78
N ASP A 505 -33.11 -15.74 29.06
CA ASP A 505 -32.08 -16.55 29.73
C ASP A 505 -32.07 -18.00 29.21
N PHE A 506 -33.24 -18.60 28.95
CA PHE A 506 -33.32 -19.92 28.30
C PHE A 506 -32.67 -19.94 26.92
N ILE A 507 -32.79 -18.86 26.14
CA ILE A 507 -32.13 -18.74 24.82
C ILE A 507 -30.59 -18.81 24.95
N LEU A 508 -30.05 -18.26 26.04
CA LEU A 508 -28.61 -18.12 26.25
C LEU A 508 -27.96 -19.40 26.76
N ASP A 509 -28.63 -20.13 27.65
CA ASP A 509 -28.12 -21.38 28.21
C ASP A 509 -27.99 -22.48 27.16
N VAL A 510 -28.82 -22.44 26.11
CA VAL A 510 -28.83 -23.48 25.07
C VAL A 510 -27.84 -23.14 23.93
N TYR A 511 -27.54 -21.86 23.66
CA TYR A 511 -26.74 -21.46 22.49
C TYR A 511 -25.94 -20.15 22.64
N GLY A 512 -24.66 -20.16 22.24
CA GLY A 512 -23.82 -18.95 22.14
C GLY A 512 -24.27 -17.94 21.05
N ALA A 513 -23.68 -16.74 21.06
CA ALA A 513 -24.10 -15.55 20.29
C ALA A 513 -24.48 -15.78 18.80
N ARG A 514 -23.67 -16.55 18.06
CA ARG A 514 -23.89 -16.83 16.62
C ARG A 514 -25.13 -17.69 16.35
N SER A 515 -25.60 -18.42 17.35
CA SER A 515 -26.76 -19.32 17.24
C SER A 515 -28.07 -18.69 17.70
N ILE A 516 -28.05 -17.51 18.35
CA ILE A 516 -29.26 -16.83 18.85
C ILE A 516 -30.22 -16.52 17.69
N ARG A 517 -29.73 -15.92 16.60
CA ARG A 517 -30.58 -15.57 15.44
C ARG A 517 -31.20 -16.82 14.78
N ARG A 518 -30.39 -17.84 14.51
CA ARG A 518 -30.86 -19.09 13.88
C ARG A 518 -31.85 -19.83 14.77
N TRP A 519 -31.62 -19.81 16.08
CA TRP A 519 -32.53 -20.39 17.06
C TRP A 519 -33.84 -19.63 17.11
N LEU A 520 -33.81 -18.29 17.19
CA LEU A 520 -34.99 -17.44 17.15
C LEU A 520 -35.80 -17.67 15.87
N GLU A 521 -35.13 -17.76 14.71
CA GLU A 521 -35.79 -18.09 13.44
C GLU A 521 -36.49 -19.46 13.52
N LYS A 522 -35.81 -20.50 14.03
CA LYS A 522 -36.34 -21.88 14.08
C LYS A 522 -37.41 -22.11 15.15
N LYS A 523 -37.30 -21.46 16.31
CA LYS A 523 -38.14 -21.75 17.49
C LYS A 523 -39.19 -20.69 17.75
N VAL A 524 -38.91 -19.43 17.44
CA VAL A 524 -39.85 -18.31 17.67
C VAL A 524 -40.54 -17.94 16.37
N VAL A 525 -39.80 -17.51 15.34
CA VAL A 525 -40.40 -17.04 14.08
C VAL A 525 -41.18 -18.15 13.36
N THR A 526 -40.64 -19.36 13.33
CA THR A 526 -41.33 -20.51 12.71
C THR A 526 -42.63 -20.86 13.43
N GLU A 527 -42.67 -20.78 14.76
CA GLU A 527 -43.88 -21.07 15.52
C GLU A 527 -44.93 -19.97 15.33
N LEU A 528 -44.51 -18.70 15.39
CA LEU A 528 -45.40 -17.57 15.09
C LEU A 528 -45.94 -17.64 13.65
N SER A 529 -45.13 -18.08 12.69
CA SER A 529 -45.60 -18.30 11.31
C SER A 529 -46.63 -19.43 11.22
N ARG A 530 -46.50 -20.50 12.01
CA ARG A 530 -47.51 -21.57 12.06
C ARG A 530 -48.80 -21.09 12.70
N MET A 531 -48.72 -20.33 13.79
CA MET A 531 -49.89 -19.75 14.46
C MET A 531 -50.65 -18.81 13.50
N LEU A 532 -49.93 -18.00 12.70
CA LEU A 532 -50.53 -17.18 11.63
C LEU A 532 -51.26 -18.02 10.58
N ILE A 533 -50.64 -19.12 10.11
CA ILE A 533 -51.23 -20.00 9.08
C ILE A 533 -52.44 -20.76 9.62
N ARG A 534 -52.44 -21.10 10.90
CA ARG A 534 -53.55 -21.77 11.59
C ARG A 534 -54.67 -20.82 12.01
N GLU A 535 -54.54 -19.53 11.71
CA GLU A 535 -55.48 -18.47 12.11
C GLU A 535 -55.64 -18.38 13.65
N GLU A 536 -54.62 -18.78 14.41
CA GLU A 536 -54.60 -18.68 15.88
C GLU A 536 -54.21 -17.27 16.36
N ILE A 537 -53.58 -16.47 15.49
CA ILE A 537 -53.18 -15.07 15.72
C ILE A 537 -53.56 -14.22 14.51
N ASP A 538 -54.18 -13.07 14.76
CA ASP A 538 -54.70 -12.14 13.75
C ASP A 538 -54.38 -10.66 14.10
N GLU A 539 -54.94 -9.72 13.33
CA GLU A 539 -54.83 -8.29 13.63
C GLU A 539 -55.49 -7.99 14.99
N ASN A 540 -54.73 -7.39 15.92
CA ASN A 540 -55.08 -7.12 17.33
C ASN A 540 -54.85 -8.27 18.33
N THR A 541 -54.14 -9.32 17.92
CA THR A 541 -53.67 -10.34 18.86
C THR A 541 -52.38 -9.93 19.57
N THR A 542 -52.29 -10.18 20.88
CA THR A 542 -51.03 -10.12 21.65
C THR A 542 -50.49 -11.52 21.89
N VAL A 543 -49.27 -11.79 21.44
CA VAL A 543 -48.59 -13.07 21.65
C VAL A 543 -47.60 -12.95 22.80
N TYR A 544 -47.77 -13.79 23.81
CA TYR A 544 -46.88 -13.95 24.95
C TYR A 544 -45.98 -15.16 24.74
N ILE A 545 -44.67 -14.95 24.91
CA ILE A 545 -43.67 -16.02 24.89
C ILE A 545 -43.02 -16.09 26.26
N ASP A 546 -43.12 -17.27 26.88
CA ASP A 546 -42.48 -17.57 28.16
C ASP A 546 -41.65 -18.87 28.09
N ALA A 547 -40.71 -19.05 29.02
CA ALA A 547 -40.00 -20.31 29.21
C ALA A 547 -40.89 -21.29 29.99
N ASP A 548 -40.94 -22.55 29.57
CA ASP A 548 -41.66 -23.61 30.28
C ASP A 548 -41.06 -23.81 31.69
N PRO A 549 -41.86 -23.77 32.77
CA PRO A 549 -41.40 -24.04 34.14
C PRO A 549 -40.67 -25.37 34.32
N ASN A 550 -40.93 -26.36 33.46
CA ASN A 550 -40.30 -27.68 33.50
C ASN A 550 -39.02 -27.78 32.64
N GLY A 551 -38.61 -26.70 31.98
CA GLY A 551 -37.38 -26.63 31.17
C GLY A 551 -37.46 -27.30 29.79
N SER A 552 -38.64 -27.75 29.35
CA SER A 552 -38.85 -28.50 28.10
C SER A 552 -38.94 -27.65 26.84
N GLY A 553 -39.08 -26.32 26.93
CA GLY A 553 -39.19 -25.47 25.74
C GLY A 553 -39.77 -24.08 26.01
N LEU A 554 -40.32 -23.47 24.96
CA LEU A 554 -41.06 -22.21 25.03
C LEU A 554 -42.56 -22.48 25.01
N VAL A 555 -43.31 -21.68 25.78
CA VAL A 555 -44.77 -21.67 25.77
C VAL A 555 -45.23 -20.40 25.06
N HIS A 556 -46.09 -20.56 24.07
CA HIS A 556 -46.71 -19.48 23.33
C HIS A 556 -48.18 -19.37 23.74
N ARG A 557 -48.62 -18.18 24.13
CA ARG A 557 -50.04 -17.88 24.40
C ARG A 557 -50.47 -16.69 23.56
N ALA A 558 -51.57 -16.84 22.85
CA ALA A 558 -52.22 -15.75 22.12
C ALA A 558 -53.42 -15.27 22.93
N GLU A 559 -53.54 -13.95 23.12
CA GLU A 559 -54.71 -13.32 23.73
C GLU A 559 -55.24 -12.24 22.79
N ASN A 560 -56.52 -12.35 22.43
CA ASN A 560 -57.21 -11.34 21.65
C ASN A 560 -57.48 -10.16 22.57
N SER A 561 -56.83 -9.04 22.28
CA SER A 561 -56.97 -7.82 23.07
C SER A 561 -58.06 -6.97 22.43
N GLU A 562 -59.25 -6.88 23.04
CA GLU A 562 -60.29 -5.90 22.61
C GLU A 562 -59.81 -4.44 22.78
N GLU A 563 -58.73 -4.21 23.54
CA GLU A 563 -58.10 -2.90 23.71
C GLU A 563 -56.58 -2.97 23.46
N ILE A 564 -56.13 -2.63 22.25
CA ILE A 564 -54.86 -1.90 22.06
C ILE A 564 -55.05 -0.85 20.97
N VAL A 565 -55.85 0.19 21.26
CA VAL A 565 -55.80 1.45 20.50
C VAL A 565 -55.94 2.60 21.48
N ASN A 566 -54.81 3.20 21.88
CA ASN A 566 -54.84 4.53 22.48
C ASN A 566 -54.99 5.55 21.34
N ALA A 567 -56.20 6.07 21.18
CA ALA A 567 -56.61 6.94 20.06
C ALA A 567 -55.94 8.33 20.05
N GLU A 568 -55.09 8.68 21.03
CA GLU A 568 -54.49 10.01 21.14
C GLU A 568 -52.98 10.08 20.79
N ILE A 569 -52.25 8.96 20.67
CA ILE A 569 -50.76 9.01 20.55
C ILE A 569 -50.20 8.41 19.24
N GLY A 570 -50.96 7.60 18.49
CA GLY A 570 -50.57 7.17 17.13
C GLY A 570 -49.27 6.34 17.04
N VAL A 571 -48.82 5.67 18.11
CA VAL A 571 -47.64 4.79 18.09
C VAL A 571 -48.08 3.32 18.16
N LYS A 572 -47.74 2.52 17.15
CA LYS A 572 -47.84 1.05 17.18
C LYS A 572 -46.66 0.46 17.96
N SER A 573 -47.00 -0.30 19.01
CA SER A 573 -46.18 -1.30 19.72
C SER A 573 -44.73 -0.95 20.07
N ASP A 574 -44.52 -0.45 21.28
CA ASP A 574 -43.29 -0.74 22.01
C ASP A 574 -43.48 -2.05 22.80
N ILE A 575 -42.43 -2.86 22.86
CA ILE A 575 -42.39 -4.15 23.56
C ILE A 575 -42.85 -3.97 25.01
N LEU A 576 -43.97 -4.58 25.40
CA LEU A 576 -44.32 -4.75 26.81
C LEU A 576 -43.50 -5.92 27.37
N ILE A 577 -42.31 -5.64 27.89
CA ILE A 577 -41.59 -6.58 28.77
C ILE A 577 -42.23 -6.46 30.15
N GLN A 578 -43.17 -7.35 30.49
CA GLN A 578 -43.69 -7.43 31.85
C GLN A 578 -42.71 -8.21 32.74
N ILE A 579 -42.34 -7.60 33.88
CA ILE A 579 -41.59 -8.26 34.96
C ILE A 579 -42.61 -8.81 35.96
N THR A 580 -42.91 -10.10 35.91
CA THR A 580 -43.65 -10.78 36.98
C THR A 580 -42.66 -11.35 38.00
N ASN A 581 -42.49 -10.66 39.12
CA ASN A 581 -41.81 -11.19 40.30
C ASN A 581 -42.69 -12.23 40.99
N GLY A 582 -42.58 -13.51 40.63
CA GLY A 582 -42.99 -14.69 41.42
C GLY A 582 -44.45 -14.78 41.90
N PRO A 583 -44.89 -15.96 42.40
CA PRO A 583 -46.28 -16.17 42.79
C PRO A 583 -46.58 -15.40 44.10
N LYS A 584 -47.61 -14.54 44.04
CA LYS A 584 -48.20 -13.90 45.23
C LYS A 584 -48.84 -14.97 46.10
N SER A 585 -48.33 -15.17 47.32
CA SER A 585 -49.05 -15.88 48.36
C SER A 585 -50.23 -15.03 48.82
N ASP A 586 -51.42 -15.60 48.77
CA ASP A 586 -52.62 -15.13 49.47
C ASP A 586 -52.30 -14.81 50.93
N ASP A 587 -52.58 -13.58 51.35
CA ASP A 587 -53.25 -13.38 52.65
C ASP A 587 -53.88 -12.00 52.73
N THR A 588 -55.20 -12.02 52.91
CA THR A 588 -56.08 -10.88 53.10
C THR A 588 -56.05 -10.41 54.55
N ARG A 589 -55.67 -9.15 54.82
CA ARG A 589 -56.19 -8.38 55.98
C ARG A 589 -56.30 -6.88 55.67
N PRO A 590 -57.43 -6.22 55.99
CA PRO A 590 -57.65 -4.82 55.70
C PRO A 590 -57.04 -3.89 56.76
N ALA A 591 -56.85 -2.65 56.33
CA ALA A 591 -56.22 -1.52 57.00
C ALA A 591 -56.63 -1.28 58.47
N LYS A 592 -55.64 -0.84 59.27
CA LYS A 592 -55.85 0.01 60.45
C LYS A 592 -55.04 1.29 60.31
N LYS A 593 -55.75 2.41 60.06
CA LYS A 593 -55.27 3.77 60.32
C LYS A 593 -55.05 3.96 61.82
N MET A 594 -53.97 4.63 62.21
CA MET A 594 -53.77 5.49 63.40
C MET A 594 -52.25 5.68 63.55
N LYS A 595 -51.68 6.85 63.85
CA LYS A 595 -52.17 8.22 64.03
C LYS A 595 -50.96 9.13 63.81
#